data_AF-A0A381NX11-F1
#
_entry.id   AF-A0A381NX11-F1
#
_cell.length_a   1.000
_cell.length_b   1.000
_cell.length_c   1.000
_cell.angle_alpha   90.00
_cell.angle_beta   90.00
_cell.angle_gamma   90.00
#
_symmetry.space_group_name_H-M   'P 1'
#
loop_
_entity.id
_entity.type
_entity.pdbx_description
1 polymer ?
#
loop_
_entity_poly.entity_id
_entity_poly.type
_entity_poly.pdbx_seq_one_letter_code
_entity_poly.pdbx_strand_id
1 'polypeptide(L)' 'MRRKRMSSHLRRKKPTKVTRKYADKLAVDSADFKRLHRMLPYG' A
#
# COMPACT_ATOMS: atom_id res chain seq x y z
N MET A 1 -5.05 7.59 -0.03
CA MET A 1 -5.00 6.10 0.10
C MET A 1 -3.71 5.57 -0.52
N ARG A 2 -3.20 4.42 -0.06
CA ARG A 2 -2.01 3.75 -0.62
C ARG A 2 -2.30 2.30 -1.01
N ARG A 3 -1.61 1.76 -2.01
CA ARG A 3 -1.61 0.31 -2.29
C ARG A 3 -0.91 -0.45 -1.17
N LYS A 4 -1.41 -1.62 -0.83
CA LYS A 4 -0.66 -2.55 0.01
C LYS A 4 0.59 -3.03 -0.73
N ARG A 5 1.71 -3.11 -0.01
CA ARG A 5 3.00 -3.57 -0.54
C ARG A 5 3.00 -5.10 -0.63
N MET A 6 4.11 -5.68 -1.11
CA MET A 6 4.34 -7.13 -1.18
C MET A 6 3.46 -7.89 -2.19
N SER A 7 2.85 -7.22 -3.15
CA SER A 7 2.11 -7.89 -4.24
C SER A 7 2.98 -8.22 -5.47
N SER A 8 4.18 -7.63 -5.58
CA SER A 8 5.00 -7.69 -6.80
C SER A 8 5.63 -9.06 -7.09
N HIS A 9 6.30 -9.68 -6.13
CA HIS A 9 7.06 -10.92 -6.35
C HIS A 9 6.77 -12.03 -5.32
N LEU A 10 7.28 -13.23 -5.58
CA LEU A 10 7.18 -14.42 -4.73
C LEU A 10 5.73 -14.88 -4.47
N ARG A 11 4.80 -14.53 -5.38
CA ARG A 11 3.35 -14.78 -5.21
C ARG A 11 3.03 -16.28 -5.07
N ARG A 12 3.73 -17.15 -5.80
CA ARG A 12 3.58 -18.61 -5.69
C ARG A 12 3.94 -19.15 -4.31
N LYS A 13 4.85 -18.50 -3.58
CA LYS A 13 5.25 -18.90 -2.22
C LYS A 13 4.36 -18.29 -1.13
N LYS A 14 3.52 -17.32 -1.48
CA LYS A 14 2.61 -16.67 -0.53
C LYS A 14 1.31 -17.45 -0.45
N PRO A 15 0.75 -17.67 0.76
CA PRO A 15 -0.52 -18.38 0.87
C PRO A 15 -1.62 -17.64 0.12
N THR A 16 -2.49 -18.36 -0.56
CA THR A 16 -3.57 -17.81 -1.41
C THR A 16 -4.53 -16.92 -0.62
N LYS A 17 -4.73 -17.20 0.68
CA LYS A 17 -5.49 -16.35 1.61
C LYS A 17 -4.87 -14.96 1.79
N VAL A 18 -3.55 -14.83 1.66
CA VAL A 18 -2.81 -13.57 1.87
C VAL A 18 -2.63 -12.81 0.55
N THR A 19 -2.60 -13.48 -0.60
CA THR A 19 -2.50 -12.79 -1.91
C THR A 19 -3.70 -11.91 -2.21
N ARG A 20 -4.92 -12.32 -1.83
CA ARG A 20 -6.13 -11.46 -1.88
C ARG A 20 -5.95 -10.21 -1.02
N LYS A 21 -5.40 -10.35 0.19
CA LYS A 21 -5.13 -9.23 1.12
C LYS A 21 -4.10 -8.24 0.61
N TYR A 22 -3.29 -8.55 -0.40
CA TYR A 22 -2.27 -7.65 -0.97
C TYR A 22 -2.77 -6.84 -2.18
N ALA A 23 -3.98 -7.09 -2.66
CA ALA A 23 -4.58 -6.31 -3.74
C ALA A 23 -5.16 -4.97 -3.24
N ASP A 24 -5.53 -4.91 -1.96
CA ASP A 24 -6.31 -3.83 -1.34
C ASP A 24 -5.57 -2.49 -1.27
N LYS A 25 -6.36 -1.42 -1.19
CA LYS A 25 -5.89 -0.07 -0.84
C LYS A 25 -6.12 0.15 0.65
N LEU A 26 -5.14 0.76 1.31
CA LEU A 26 -5.17 1.08 2.73
C LEU A 26 -5.17 2.60 2.92
N ALA A 27 -5.64 3.05 4.08
CA ALA A 27 -5.42 4.42 4.52
C ALA A 27 -3.91 4.70 4.62
N VAL A 28 -3.54 5.95 4.34
CA VAL A 28 -2.19 6.43 4.59
C VAL A 28 -2.06 6.65 6.09
N ASP A 29 -0.90 6.32 6.65
CA ASP A 29 -0.65 6.56 8.07
C ASP A 29 -0.55 8.07 8.36
N SER A 30 -0.99 8.49 9.53
CA SER A 30 -1.02 9.91 9.90
C SER A 30 0.37 10.53 9.94
N ALA A 31 1.41 9.76 10.28
CA ALA A 31 2.79 10.25 10.30
C ALA A 31 3.32 10.62 8.91
N ASP A 32 2.84 9.94 7.87
CA ASP A 32 3.28 10.17 6.48
C ASP A 32 2.50 11.29 5.78
N PHE A 33 1.36 11.72 6.33
CA PHE A 33 0.48 12.71 5.73
C PHE A 33 1.19 14.04 5.44
N LYS A 34 1.90 14.61 6.42
CA LYS A 34 2.60 15.90 6.26
C LYS A 34 3.63 15.87 5.13
N ARG A 35 4.33 14.75 4.96
CA ARG A 35 5.35 14.59 3.90
C ARG A 35 4.69 14.49 2.54
N LEU A 36 3.62 13.71 2.42
CA LEU A 36 2.90 13.54 1.16
C LEU A 36 2.22 14.83 0.71
N HIS A 37 1.60 15.57 1.63
CA HIS A 37 1.00 16.87 1.34
C HIS A 37 2.03 17.92 0.89
N ARG A 38 3.28 17.82 1.35
CA ARG A 38 4.37 18.68 0.87
C ARG A 38 4.85 18.31 -0.53
N MET A 39 4.91 17.01 -0.85
CA MET A 39 5.38 16.53 -2.16
C MET A 39 4.31 16.64 -3.25
N LEU A 40 3.04 16.59 -2.87
CA LEU A 40 1.88 16.66 -3.76
C LEU A 40 0.97 17.82 -3.29
N PRO A 41 1.37 19.08 -3.53
CA PRO A 41 0.67 20.26 -3.01
C PRO A 41 -0.75 20.46 -3.60
N TYR A 42 -1.05 19.79 -4.71
CA TYR A 42 -2.36 19.81 -5.37
C TYR A 42 -3.02 18.42 -5.40
N GLY A 43 -2.48 17.47 -4.63
CA GLY A 43 -2.89 16.06 -4.64
C GLY A 43 -3.95 15.71 -3.60
#